data_AF-A0A9Q8QQ57-F1
#
_entry.id   AF-A0A9Q8QQ57-F1
#
_cell.length_a   1.000
_cell.length_b   1.000
_cell.length_c   1.000
_cell.angle_alpha   90.00
_cell.angle_beta   90.00
_cell.angle_gamma   90.00
#
_symmetry.space_group_name_H-M   'P 1'
#
loop_
_entity.id
_entity.type
_entity.pdbx_description
1 polymer ?
#
loop_
_entity_poly.entity_id
_entity_poly.type
_entity_poly.pdbx_seq_one_letter_code
_entity_poly.pdbx_strand_id
1 'polypeptide(L)'
;MGQFIGTLCPLRFRLWLGRQLYQPLTSRVVRVSRNRVIKGPCSPPEIEAMQYVTNNTAIPIPKIYEVHITHNQQIFIEMEYINGEDLDTSWRVDGRLSQEQKNAICTDIKNYVSILRDLQPPAEDLVASALQNPAYDGRIGARFFGPFSHREFHSLTRGHLRMDDVAIVLGEEVEKVHTTSYRTCFTHGDLVPRNIIVRNARVAAIIDWGFAGWYPEYWEFTKGHYDFFPKEDWSEHLHQAIPPYKMELIAEQVLWEMLPDPGTPATSHRDGVVRKTPGSMPSATWQKARAEHQAEDLWSVVLSSRLYVNGT
;
A
#
# COMPACT_ATOMS: atom_id res chain seq x y z
N MET A 1 -24.02 -19.47 27.58
CA MET A 1 -24.20 -18.03 27.29
C MET A 1 -23.72 -17.77 25.87
N GLY A 2 -24.60 -17.24 25.02
CA GLY A 2 -24.31 -16.60 23.73
C GLY A 2 -23.61 -17.44 22.65
N GLN A 3 -24.38 -18.14 21.81
CA GLN A 3 -23.89 -18.51 20.47
C GLN A 3 -23.57 -17.22 19.70
N PHE A 4 -22.31 -17.01 19.36
CA PHE A 4 -21.89 -15.88 18.54
C PHE A 4 -22.59 -15.94 17.17
N ILE A 5 -23.16 -14.82 16.74
CA ILE A 5 -23.88 -14.66 15.46
C ILE A 5 -23.02 -15.06 14.24
N GLY A 6 -21.70 -15.21 14.39
CA GLY A 6 -20.79 -15.78 13.39
C GLY A 6 -21.14 -17.21 12.93
N THR A 7 -21.95 -17.97 13.70
CA THR A 7 -22.41 -19.32 13.29
C THR A 7 -23.67 -19.31 12.40
N LEU A 8 -24.40 -18.19 12.27
CA LEU A 8 -25.67 -18.17 11.52
C LEU A 8 -25.48 -17.96 10.01
N CYS A 9 -24.37 -17.37 9.56
CA CYS A 9 -24.08 -17.14 8.15
C CYS A 9 -22.56 -17.18 7.90
N PRO A 10 -21.99 -18.34 7.50
CA PRO A 10 -20.57 -18.48 7.22
C PRO A 10 -20.07 -17.42 6.23
N LEU A 11 -18.83 -16.96 6.38
CA LEU A 11 -18.18 -15.98 5.49
C LEU A 11 -18.42 -16.30 4.00
N ARG A 12 -18.26 -17.56 3.60
CA ARG A 12 -18.49 -18.03 2.23
C ARG A 12 -19.92 -17.78 1.74
N PHE A 13 -20.92 -18.01 2.59
CA PHE A 13 -22.32 -17.76 2.24
C PHE A 13 -22.57 -16.26 2.06
N ARG A 14 -22.04 -15.41 2.95
CA ARG A 14 -22.16 -13.94 2.85
C ARG A 14 -21.52 -13.41 1.57
N LEU A 15 -20.33 -13.90 1.22
CA LEU A 15 -19.65 -13.55 -0.04
C LEU A 15 -20.44 -14.03 -1.26
N TRP A 16 -20.95 -15.26 -1.25
CA TRP A 16 -21.77 -15.79 -2.34
C TRP A 16 -23.05 -14.96 -2.52
N LEU A 17 -23.82 -14.74 -1.44
CA LEU A 17 -25.06 -13.99 -1.47
C LEU A 17 -24.82 -12.53 -1.90
N GLY A 18 -23.75 -11.91 -1.39
CA GLY A 18 -23.36 -10.56 -1.79
C GLY A 18 -23.12 -10.42 -3.29
N ARG A 19 -22.45 -11.40 -3.93
CA ARG A 19 -22.23 -11.43 -5.38
C ARG A 19 -23.51 -11.66 -6.20
N GLN A 20 -24.55 -12.25 -5.61
CA GLN A 20 -25.86 -12.41 -6.26
C GLN A 20 -26.72 -11.15 -6.13
N LEU A 21 -26.69 -10.49 -4.96
CA LEU A 21 -27.55 -9.35 -4.64
C LEU A 21 -26.98 -8.01 -5.09
N TYR A 22 -25.65 -7.89 -5.17
CA TYR A 22 -24.95 -6.67 -5.53
C TYR A 22 -23.99 -6.94 -6.68
N GLN A 23 -23.82 -5.94 -7.56
CA GLN A 23 -22.74 -6.02 -8.54
C GLN A 23 -21.39 -6.10 -7.81
N PRO A 24 -20.51 -7.05 -8.16
CA PRO A 24 -19.17 -7.13 -7.58
C PRO A 24 -18.41 -5.83 -7.83
N LEU A 25 -17.87 -5.23 -6.77
CA LEU A 25 -17.02 -4.04 -6.90
C LEU A 25 -15.69 -4.41 -7.55
N THR A 26 -15.07 -5.50 -7.07
CA THR A 26 -13.91 -6.14 -7.70
C THR A 26 -13.95 -7.65 -7.45
N SER A 27 -12.95 -8.38 -7.95
CA SER A 27 -12.79 -9.81 -7.62
C SER A 27 -12.55 -10.04 -6.11
N ARG A 28 -11.91 -9.09 -5.42
CA ARG A 28 -11.53 -9.17 -4.00
C ARG A 28 -12.47 -8.41 -3.05
N VAL A 29 -13.34 -7.54 -3.55
CA VAL A 29 -14.24 -6.72 -2.72
C VAL A 29 -15.69 -7.03 -3.05
N VAL A 30 -16.43 -7.52 -2.05
CA VAL A 30 -17.85 -7.91 -2.20
C VAL A 30 -18.70 -7.10 -1.23
N ARG A 31 -19.73 -6.42 -1.75
CA ARG A 31 -20.77 -5.82 -0.90
C ARG A 31 -21.65 -6.92 -0.33
N VAL A 32 -21.83 -6.92 0.99
CA VAL A 32 -22.58 -7.98 1.70
C VAL A 32 -23.81 -7.45 2.43
N SER A 33 -23.99 -6.13 2.47
CA SER A 33 -25.21 -5.48 2.95
C SER A 33 -25.30 -4.05 2.41
N ARG A 34 -26.33 -3.31 2.84
CA ARG A 34 -26.48 -1.88 2.51
C ARG A 34 -25.25 -1.05 2.92
N ASN A 35 -24.61 -1.37 4.05
CA ASN A 35 -23.55 -0.53 4.63
C ASN A 35 -22.24 -1.29 4.89
N ARG A 36 -22.06 -2.49 4.31
CA ARG A 36 -20.85 -3.30 4.56
C ARG A 36 -20.29 -3.95 3.29
N VAL A 37 -18.97 -3.98 3.22
CA VAL A 37 -18.19 -4.75 2.25
C VAL A 37 -17.28 -5.73 2.99
N ILE A 38 -16.92 -6.81 2.29
CA ILE A 38 -15.85 -7.71 2.71
C ILE A 38 -14.78 -7.67 1.62
N LYS A 39 -13.55 -7.30 2.00
CA LYS A 39 -12.36 -7.36 1.16
C LYS A 39 -11.50 -8.55 1.55
N GLY A 40 -10.98 -9.27 0.56
CA GLY A 40 -9.92 -10.22 0.79
C GLY A 40 -9.59 -11.13 -0.41
N PRO A 41 -8.51 -11.91 -0.31
CA PRO A 41 -7.60 -11.97 0.83
C PRO A 41 -6.76 -10.68 0.98
N CYS A 42 -6.54 -10.27 2.23
CA CYS A 42 -5.74 -9.11 2.64
C CYS A 42 -4.45 -9.55 3.36
N SER A 43 -3.52 -8.61 3.55
CA SER A 43 -2.31 -8.79 4.35
C SER A 43 -2.40 -7.98 5.66
N PRO A 44 -1.60 -8.33 6.69
CA PRO A 44 -1.58 -7.60 7.96
C PRO A 44 -1.34 -6.09 7.82
N PRO A 45 -0.42 -5.60 6.94
CA PRO A 45 -0.18 -4.17 6.75
C PRO A 45 -1.44 -3.35 6.47
N GLU A 46 -2.41 -3.89 5.72
CA GLU A 46 -3.67 -3.17 5.43
C GLU A 46 -4.47 -2.90 6.71
N ILE A 47 -4.59 -3.90 7.59
CA ILE A 47 -5.37 -3.79 8.83
C ILE A 47 -4.64 -2.88 9.82
N GLU A 48 -3.32 -3.04 9.94
CA GLU A 48 -2.47 -2.22 10.79
C GLU A 48 -2.56 -0.74 10.42
N ALA A 49 -2.48 -0.41 9.13
CA ALA A 49 -2.59 0.95 8.65
C ALA A 49 -3.97 1.56 8.92
N MET A 50 -5.05 0.83 8.61
CA MET A 50 -6.41 1.32 8.87
C MET A 50 -6.64 1.57 10.37
N GLN A 51 -6.18 0.68 11.25
CA GLN A 51 -6.27 0.86 12.69
C GLN A 51 -5.45 2.07 13.16
N TYR A 52 -4.21 2.19 12.67
CA TYR A 52 -3.32 3.29 13.02
C TYR A 52 -3.91 4.65 12.61
N VAL A 53 -4.39 4.79 11.38
CA VAL A 53 -4.98 6.02 10.86
C VAL A 53 -6.26 6.39 11.59
N THR A 54 -7.12 5.40 11.90
CA THR A 54 -8.35 5.62 12.69
C THR A 54 -8.03 6.16 14.08
N ASN A 55 -6.96 5.67 14.72
CA ASN A 55 -6.62 6.02 16.09
C ASN A 55 -5.87 7.35 16.20
N ASN A 56 -5.19 7.78 15.14
CA ASN A 56 -4.29 8.94 15.18
C ASN A 56 -4.75 10.13 14.33
N THR A 57 -5.80 9.97 13.52
CA THR A 57 -6.26 11.04 12.60
C THR A 57 -7.78 11.09 12.51
N ALA A 58 -8.29 12.17 11.90
CA ALA A 58 -9.69 12.29 11.50
C ALA A 58 -9.88 12.07 9.98
N ILE A 59 -8.91 11.45 9.31
CA ILE A 59 -9.03 11.15 7.87
C ILE A 59 -10.21 10.19 7.67
N PRO A 60 -11.10 10.47 6.71
CA PRO A 60 -12.22 9.57 6.46
C PRO A 60 -11.70 8.28 5.81
N ILE A 61 -11.81 7.17 6.52
CA ILE A 61 -11.51 5.82 6.01
C ILE A 61 -12.64 4.86 6.41
N PRO A 62 -12.82 3.72 5.72
CA PRO A 62 -13.82 2.73 6.11
C PRO A 62 -13.59 2.18 7.51
N LYS A 63 -14.62 2.20 8.35
CA LYS A 63 -14.55 1.55 9.66
C LYS A 63 -14.43 0.03 9.52
N ILE A 64 -13.43 -0.57 10.17
CA ILE A 64 -13.34 -2.03 10.30
C ILE A 64 -14.39 -2.51 11.33
N TYR A 65 -15.20 -3.49 10.94
CA TYR A 65 -16.15 -4.16 11.84
C TYR A 65 -15.61 -5.48 12.36
N GLU A 66 -14.97 -6.28 11.50
CA GLU A 66 -14.50 -7.62 11.85
C GLU A 66 -13.37 -8.06 10.90
N VAL A 67 -12.45 -8.85 11.42
CA VAL A 67 -11.42 -9.54 10.63
C VAL A 67 -11.69 -11.03 10.69
N HIS A 68 -11.90 -11.64 9.52
CA HIS A 68 -12.19 -13.06 9.37
C HIS A 68 -10.92 -13.80 8.95
N ILE A 69 -10.61 -14.91 9.62
CA ILE A 69 -9.51 -15.80 9.24
C ILE A 69 -10.12 -17.12 8.78
N THR A 70 -9.82 -17.52 7.54
CA THR A 70 -10.30 -18.79 6.99
C THR A 70 -9.42 -19.97 7.44
N HIS A 71 -9.91 -21.20 7.26
CA HIS A 71 -9.15 -22.41 7.58
C HIS A 71 -7.80 -22.52 6.82
N ASN A 72 -7.69 -21.92 5.64
CA ASN A 72 -6.45 -21.84 4.87
C ASN A 72 -5.62 -20.57 5.18
N GLN A 73 -5.81 -19.97 6.37
CA GLN A 73 -5.07 -18.79 6.87
C GLN A 73 -5.14 -17.57 5.95
N GLN A 74 -6.25 -17.38 5.23
CA GLN A 74 -6.50 -16.16 4.48
C GLN A 74 -7.26 -15.17 5.35
N ILE A 75 -6.84 -13.90 5.28
CA ILE A 75 -7.42 -12.81 6.06
C ILE A 75 -8.43 -12.06 5.19
N PHE A 76 -9.62 -11.82 5.71
CA PHE A 76 -10.65 -10.99 5.10
C PHE A 76 -11.07 -9.89 6.06
N ILE A 77 -11.26 -8.67 5.55
CA ILE A 77 -11.68 -7.52 6.33
C ILE A 77 -13.14 -7.23 6.01
N GLU A 78 -14.01 -7.28 7.01
CA GLU A 78 -15.35 -6.73 6.93
C GLU A 78 -15.33 -5.29 7.41
N MET A 79 -15.72 -4.36 6.53
CA MET A 79 -15.64 -2.94 6.79
C MET A 79 -16.82 -2.17 6.19
N GLU A 80 -16.91 -0.89 6.53
CA GLU A 80 -17.93 0.02 6.06
C GLU A 80 -17.95 0.13 4.53
N TYR A 81 -19.16 0.03 3.96
CA TYR A 81 -19.38 0.42 2.58
C TYR A 81 -19.61 1.93 2.53
N ILE A 82 -18.68 2.65 1.93
CA ILE A 82 -18.79 4.09 1.72
C ILE A 82 -19.67 4.36 0.51
N ASN A 83 -20.79 5.04 0.71
CA ASN A 83 -21.65 5.48 -0.40
C ASN A 83 -20.98 6.66 -1.11
N GLY A 84 -20.66 6.47 -2.39
CA GLY A 84 -20.02 7.43 -3.28
C GLY A 84 -19.60 6.74 -4.57
N GLU A 85 -18.89 7.47 -5.42
CA GLU A 85 -18.22 6.92 -6.61
C GLU A 85 -16.71 7.05 -6.42
N ASP A 86 -15.91 6.14 -6.98
CA ASP A 86 -14.48 6.34 -7.04
C ASP A 86 -14.12 7.56 -7.90
N LEU A 87 -13.05 8.25 -7.52
CA LEU A 87 -12.63 9.47 -8.18
C LEU A 87 -12.20 9.20 -9.62
N ASP A 88 -11.65 8.01 -9.92
CA ASP A 88 -11.29 7.62 -11.29
C ASP A 88 -12.49 7.72 -12.24
N THR A 89 -13.61 7.08 -11.89
CA THR A 89 -14.85 7.12 -12.66
C THR A 89 -15.42 8.54 -12.75
N SER A 90 -15.45 9.27 -11.64
CA SER A 90 -15.94 10.66 -11.62
C SER A 90 -15.07 11.62 -12.46
N TRP A 91 -13.76 11.40 -12.50
CA TRP A 91 -12.79 12.28 -13.18
C TRP A 91 -12.71 12.02 -14.68
N ARG A 92 -12.88 10.77 -15.12
CA ARG A 92 -12.78 10.40 -16.54
C ARG A 92 -13.93 10.86 -17.40
N VAL A 93 -15.13 10.96 -16.82
CA VAL A 93 -16.34 11.37 -17.54
C VAL A 93 -16.34 12.88 -17.71
N ASP A 94 -16.09 13.35 -18.92
CA ASP A 94 -16.03 14.78 -19.21
C ASP A 94 -17.35 15.48 -18.83
N GLY A 95 -17.23 16.63 -18.15
CA GLY A 95 -18.38 17.39 -17.64
C GLY A 95 -18.99 16.86 -16.34
N ARG A 96 -18.52 15.74 -15.78
CA ARG A 96 -19.03 15.20 -14.51
C ARG A 96 -18.54 15.95 -13.28
N LEU A 97 -17.30 16.45 -13.34
CA LEU A 97 -16.73 17.35 -12.33
C LEU A 97 -16.34 18.67 -13.01
N SER A 98 -16.79 19.80 -12.45
CA SER A 98 -16.29 21.13 -12.84
C SER A 98 -14.85 21.33 -12.36
N GLN A 99 -14.16 22.35 -12.88
CA GLN A 99 -12.81 22.67 -12.42
C GLN A 99 -12.79 23.07 -10.94
N GLU A 100 -13.80 23.80 -10.47
CA GLU A 100 -13.94 24.15 -9.06
C GLU A 100 -14.11 22.92 -8.17
N GLN A 101 -14.88 21.93 -8.63
CA GLN A 101 -15.07 20.66 -7.93
C GLN A 101 -13.79 19.83 -7.88
N LYS A 102 -13.05 19.76 -9.00
CA LYS A 102 -11.71 19.14 -9.04
C LYS A 102 -10.76 19.79 -8.04
N ASN A 103 -10.70 21.12 -8.04
CA ASN A 103 -9.86 21.90 -7.11
C ASN A 103 -10.24 21.66 -5.64
N ALA A 104 -11.54 21.56 -5.33
CA ALA A 104 -12.03 21.25 -3.98
C ALA A 104 -11.59 19.84 -3.53
N ILE A 105 -11.70 18.84 -4.41
CA ILE A 105 -11.24 17.48 -4.14
C ILE A 105 -9.72 17.45 -3.92
N CYS A 106 -8.94 18.14 -4.76
CA CYS A 106 -7.49 18.21 -4.59
C CYS A 106 -7.08 18.93 -3.30
N THR A 107 -7.86 19.93 -2.88
CA THR A 107 -7.67 20.58 -1.57
C THR A 107 -7.91 19.60 -0.42
N ASP A 108 -8.96 18.78 -0.49
CA ASP A 108 -9.21 17.72 0.51
C ASP A 108 -8.04 16.72 0.54
N ILE A 109 -7.59 16.24 -0.62
CA ILE A 109 -6.46 15.30 -0.74
C ILE A 109 -5.19 15.91 -0.13
N LYS A 110 -4.88 17.17 -0.47
CA LYS A 110 -3.74 17.90 0.09
C LYS A 110 -3.77 17.94 1.61
N ASN A 111 -4.93 18.25 2.18
CA ASN A 111 -5.11 18.32 3.63
C ASN A 111 -4.88 16.95 4.27
N TYR A 112 -5.41 15.87 3.69
CA TYR A 112 -5.20 14.52 4.22
C TYR A 112 -3.74 14.05 4.10
N VAL A 113 -3.08 14.33 2.99
CA VAL A 113 -1.63 14.05 2.84
C VAL A 113 -0.82 14.83 3.87
N SER A 114 -1.15 16.09 4.14
CA SER A 114 -0.51 16.86 5.22
C SER A 114 -0.69 16.18 6.58
N ILE A 115 -1.92 15.79 6.92
CA ILE A 115 -2.22 15.10 8.19
C ILE A 115 -1.38 13.81 8.32
N LEU A 116 -1.27 13.01 7.26
CA LEU A 116 -0.43 11.79 7.30
C LEU A 116 1.05 12.13 7.51
N ARG A 117 1.56 13.15 6.82
CA ARG A 117 2.97 13.59 6.92
C ARG A 117 3.32 14.23 8.26
N ASP A 118 2.33 14.75 8.98
CA ASP A 118 2.51 15.35 10.30
C ASP A 118 2.49 14.32 11.45
N LEU A 119 2.07 13.08 11.17
CA LEU A 119 2.15 11.98 12.12
C LEU A 119 3.62 11.74 12.53
N GLN A 120 3.87 11.67 13.83
CA GLN A 120 5.21 11.47 14.35
C GLN A 120 5.68 10.03 14.08
N PRO A 121 6.81 9.85 13.39
CA PRO A 121 7.34 8.51 13.16
C PRO A 121 7.83 7.90 14.48
N PRO A 122 7.70 6.57 14.66
CA PRO A 122 8.17 5.91 15.87
C PRO A 122 9.70 5.90 15.98
N ALA A 123 10.40 6.03 14.85
CA ALA A 123 11.85 6.22 14.76
C ALA A 123 12.19 7.00 13.48
N GLU A 124 13.30 7.74 13.52
CA GLU A 124 13.91 8.29 12.31
C GLU A 124 14.55 7.18 11.47
N ASP A 125 14.73 7.43 10.17
CA ASP A 125 15.37 6.49 9.23
C ASP A 125 14.67 5.11 9.23
N LEU A 126 13.33 5.10 9.18
CA LEU A 126 12.53 3.87 9.25
C LEU A 126 11.71 3.65 7.97
N VAL A 127 11.78 2.43 7.45
CA VAL A 127 10.83 1.87 6.48
C VAL A 127 10.18 0.62 7.06
N ALA A 128 8.87 0.69 7.32
CA ALA A 128 8.10 -0.39 7.94
C ALA A 128 6.60 -0.23 7.73
N SER A 129 5.80 -1.24 8.07
CA SER A 129 4.34 -1.10 8.18
C SER A 129 3.97 -0.10 9.27
N ALA A 130 2.68 0.27 9.34
CA ALA A 130 2.18 1.23 10.31
C ALA A 130 2.54 0.90 11.78
N LEU A 131 2.58 -0.38 12.14
CA LEU A 131 2.92 -0.85 13.49
C LEU A 131 4.35 -1.40 13.60
N GLN A 132 5.27 -0.93 12.75
CA GLN A 132 6.69 -1.30 12.76
C GLN A 132 6.96 -2.79 12.46
N ASN A 133 6.03 -3.44 11.76
CA ASN A 133 6.20 -4.79 11.21
C ASN A 133 6.69 -4.73 9.75
N PRO A 134 6.94 -5.86 9.07
CA PRO A 134 7.32 -5.85 7.67
C PRO A 134 6.27 -5.14 6.81
N ALA A 135 6.73 -4.32 5.87
CA ALA A 135 5.90 -3.62 4.92
C ALA A 135 5.61 -4.48 3.68
N TYR A 136 4.65 -4.01 2.88
CA TYR A 136 4.29 -4.58 1.58
C TYR A 136 4.05 -3.42 0.62
N ASP A 137 4.61 -3.47 -0.59
CA ASP A 137 4.40 -2.45 -1.62
C ASP A 137 4.57 -3.10 -2.99
N GLY A 138 3.58 -2.94 -3.87
CA GLY A 138 3.59 -3.54 -5.21
C GLY A 138 4.73 -3.06 -6.11
N ARG A 139 5.32 -1.89 -5.83
CA ARG A 139 6.53 -1.38 -6.53
C ARG A 139 7.78 -2.17 -6.12
N ILE A 140 7.81 -2.68 -4.89
CA ILE A 140 8.91 -3.50 -4.39
C ILE A 140 8.73 -4.95 -4.83
N GLY A 141 7.51 -5.50 -4.72
CA GLY A 141 7.22 -6.85 -5.19
C GLY A 141 6.13 -7.57 -4.42
N ALA A 142 6.01 -8.88 -4.67
CA ALA A 142 5.00 -9.74 -4.05
C ALA A 142 5.41 -10.28 -2.67
N ARG A 143 6.51 -9.78 -2.09
CA ARG A 143 7.07 -10.24 -0.79
C ARG A 143 7.05 -9.12 0.24
N PHE A 144 6.98 -9.50 1.52
CA PHE A 144 7.18 -8.55 2.61
C PHE A 144 8.65 -8.19 2.75
N PHE A 145 8.90 -6.96 3.19
CA PHE A 145 10.25 -6.43 3.39
C PHE A 145 10.34 -5.61 4.68
N GLY A 146 11.56 -5.40 5.17
CA GLY A 146 11.79 -4.61 6.37
C GLY A 146 11.32 -5.28 7.67
N PRO A 147 11.23 -4.55 8.78
CA PRO A 147 11.60 -3.15 8.93
C PRO A 147 13.05 -2.86 8.51
N PHE A 148 13.28 -1.72 7.87
CA PHE A 148 14.57 -1.31 7.31
C PHE A 148 14.92 0.14 7.68
N SER A 149 16.20 0.47 7.56
CA SER A 149 16.65 1.85 7.35
C SER A 149 16.32 2.35 5.93
N HIS A 150 16.32 3.67 5.69
CA HIS A 150 16.23 4.20 4.33
C HIS A 150 17.37 3.66 3.45
N ARG A 151 18.57 3.46 4.03
CA ARG A 151 19.71 2.89 3.30
C ARG A 151 19.46 1.45 2.83
N GLU A 152 18.92 0.60 3.70
CA GLU A 152 18.56 -0.77 3.36
C GLU A 152 17.41 -0.81 2.36
N PHE A 153 16.42 0.07 2.51
CA PHE A 153 15.33 0.20 1.56
C PHE A 153 15.83 0.62 0.17
N HIS A 154 16.64 1.67 0.07
CA HIS A 154 17.26 2.08 -1.19
C HIS A 154 18.18 0.99 -1.76
N SER A 155 18.85 0.20 -0.91
CA SER A 155 19.65 -0.95 -1.35
C SER A 155 18.77 -1.99 -2.02
N LEU A 156 17.60 -2.28 -1.44
CA LEU A 156 16.61 -3.16 -2.06
C LEU A 156 16.12 -2.59 -3.38
N THR A 157 15.69 -1.31 -3.46
CA THR A 157 15.13 -0.73 -4.70
C THR A 157 16.09 -0.79 -5.89
N ARG A 158 17.40 -0.68 -5.65
CA ARG A 158 18.46 -0.82 -6.68
C ARG A 158 18.99 -2.26 -6.85
N GLY A 159 18.27 -3.27 -6.39
CA GLY A 159 18.66 -4.67 -6.54
C GLY A 159 20.00 -5.01 -5.89
N HIS A 160 20.33 -4.34 -4.78
CA HIS A 160 21.59 -4.44 -4.04
C HIS A 160 22.84 -4.06 -4.82
N LEU A 161 22.71 -3.28 -5.90
CA LEU A 161 23.85 -2.68 -6.57
C LEU A 161 24.67 -1.82 -5.57
N ARG A 162 25.99 -2.00 -5.61
CA ARG A 162 26.93 -1.25 -4.76
C ARG A 162 26.92 0.21 -5.18
N MET A 163 27.01 1.12 -4.20
CA MET A 163 26.95 2.56 -4.46
C MET A 163 27.97 3.03 -5.50
N ASP A 164 29.20 2.50 -5.46
CA ASP A 164 30.28 2.83 -6.40
C ASP A 164 29.92 2.57 -7.88
N ASP A 165 28.94 1.69 -8.13
CA ASP A 165 28.49 1.31 -9.48
C ASP A 165 27.17 2.00 -9.88
N VAL A 166 26.49 2.70 -8.96
CA VAL A 166 25.12 3.21 -9.19
C VAL A 166 25.11 4.26 -10.29
N ALA A 167 25.98 5.27 -10.24
CA ALA A 167 26.00 6.32 -11.27
C ALA A 167 26.25 5.74 -12.67
N ILE A 168 27.11 4.74 -12.77
CA ILE A 168 27.49 4.11 -14.04
C ILE A 168 26.34 3.26 -14.62
N VAL A 169 25.62 2.53 -13.77
CA VAL A 169 24.62 1.54 -14.22
C VAL A 169 23.19 2.10 -14.24
N LEU A 170 22.86 2.95 -13.28
CA LEU A 170 21.50 3.45 -13.02
C LEU A 170 21.40 5.00 -13.12
N GLY A 171 22.50 5.70 -13.35
CA GLY A 171 22.53 7.15 -13.52
C GLY A 171 22.79 7.95 -12.24
N GLU A 172 23.24 9.20 -12.43
CA GLU A 172 23.61 10.12 -11.35
C GLU A 172 22.41 10.51 -10.46
N GLU A 173 21.20 10.55 -11.04
CA GLU A 173 19.97 10.83 -10.31
C GLU A 173 19.70 9.77 -9.25
N VAL A 174 19.87 8.48 -9.58
CA VAL A 174 19.67 7.37 -8.64
C VAL A 174 20.73 7.41 -7.55
N GLU A 175 22.00 7.68 -7.89
CA GLU A 175 23.08 7.82 -6.90
C GLU A 175 22.78 8.95 -5.91
N LYS A 176 22.42 10.13 -6.44
CA LYS A 176 22.12 11.30 -5.63
C LYS A 176 20.90 11.08 -4.73
N VAL A 177 19.82 10.50 -5.26
CA VAL A 177 18.62 10.19 -4.48
C VAL A 177 18.93 9.18 -3.38
N HIS A 178 19.72 8.14 -3.67
CA HIS A 178 20.05 7.10 -2.68
C HIS A 178 21.13 7.49 -1.66
N THR A 179 21.80 8.62 -1.85
CA THR A 179 22.74 9.23 -0.88
C THR A 179 22.13 10.41 -0.11
N THR A 180 20.95 10.88 -0.51
CA THR A 180 20.23 11.96 0.16
C THR A 180 19.59 11.45 1.46
N SER A 181 19.62 12.29 2.49
CA SER A 181 18.93 12.04 3.75
C SER A 181 17.49 12.52 3.66
N TYR A 182 16.54 11.65 3.98
CA TYR A 182 15.11 11.98 4.01
C TYR A 182 14.56 11.86 5.42
N ARG A 183 13.48 12.61 5.69
CA ARG A 183 12.63 12.35 6.85
C ARG A 183 11.78 11.12 6.60
N THR A 184 11.43 10.41 7.67
CA THR A 184 10.43 9.34 7.64
C THR A 184 9.03 9.93 7.79
N CYS A 185 8.12 9.62 6.87
CA CYS A 185 6.73 10.08 6.87
C CYS A 185 5.77 8.89 6.76
N PHE A 186 4.60 9.00 7.39
CA PHE A 186 3.53 8.04 7.12
C PHE A 186 2.98 8.28 5.71
N THR A 187 2.93 7.21 4.92
CA THR A 187 2.62 7.23 3.49
C THR A 187 1.51 6.22 3.22
N HIS A 188 0.52 6.59 2.42
CA HIS A 188 -0.54 5.69 1.96
C HIS A 188 0.02 4.66 0.96
N GLY A 189 0.89 5.10 0.04
CA GLY A 189 1.64 4.22 -0.87
C GLY A 189 0.84 3.75 -2.10
N ASP A 190 -0.49 3.94 -2.11
CA ASP A 190 -1.34 3.73 -3.30
C ASP A 190 -2.39 4.85 -3.48
N LEU A 191 -2.01 6.11 -3.26
CA LEU A 191 -2.95 7.24 -3.31
C LEU A 191 -3.27 7.67 -4.74
N VAL A 192 -4.12 6.88 -5.40
CA VAL A 192 -4.56 7.08 -6.79
C VAL A 192 -6.09 7.26 -6.86
N PRO A 193 -6.65 7.84 -7.95
CA PRO A 193 -8.08 8.17 -8.02
C PRO A 193 -9.04 7.00 -7.74
N ARG A 194 -8.70 5.77 -8.15
CA ARG A 194 -9.52 4.57 -7.87
C ARG A 194 -9.66 4.26 -6.37
N ASN A 195 -8.74 4.76 -5.55
CA ASN A 195 -8.68 4.55 -4.10
C ASN A 195 -9.24 5.74 -3.30
N ILE A 196 -9.89 6.69 -3.99
CA ILE A 196 -10.53 7.85 -3.37
C ILE A 196 -12.01 7.80 -3.70
N ILE A 197 -12.86 7.66 -2.68
CA ILE A 197 -14.32 7.72 -2.87
C ILE A 197 -14.76 9.17 -2.71
N VAL A 198 -15.53 9.68 -3.66
CA VAL A 198 -16.11 11.01 -3.63
C VAL A 198 -17.63 10.98 -3.51
N ARG A 199 -18.17 12.00 -2.83
CA ARG A 199 -19.60 12.26 -2.73
C ARG A 199 -19.83 13.76 -2.64
N ASN A 200 -20.73 14.28 -3.46
CA ASN A 200 -21.01 15.72 -3.54
C ASN A 200 -19.75 16.55 -3.80
N ALA A 201 -18.89 16.09 -4.72
CA ALA A 201 -17.62 16.74 -5.08
C ALA A 201 -16.65 16.98 -3.92
N ARG A 202 -16.71 16.14 -2.87
CA ARG A 202 -15.78 16.12 -1.74
C ARG A 202 -15.29 14.69 -1.51
N VAL A 203 -14.11 14.56 -0.92
CA VAL A 203 -13.60 13.24 -0.54
C VAL A 203 -14.47 12.69 0.59
N ALA A 204 -15.08 11.53 0.34
CA ALA A 204 -15.91 10.81 1.30
C ALA A 204 -15.13 9.74 2.06
N ALA A 205 -14.13 9.12 1.43
CA ALA A 205 -13.17 8.24 2.09
C ALA A 205 -11.91 8.00 1.24
N ILE A 206 -10.79 7.71 1.90
CA ILE A 206 -9.59 7.10 1.31
C ILE A 206 -9.60 5.60 1.65
N ILE A 207 -9.39 4.76 0.64
CA ILE A 207 -9.48 3.30 0.75
C ILE A 207 -8.19 2.62 0.24
N ASP A 208 -8.08 1.31 0.45
CA ASP A 208 -6.94 0.48 0.01
C ASP A 208 -5.59 0.84 0.64
N TRP A 209 -5.51 0.66 1.96
CA TRP A 209 -4.33 0.97 2.78
C TRP A 209 -3.27 -0.14 2.78
N GLY A 210 -3.30 -1.05 1.79
CA GLY A 210 -2.47 -2.25 1.79
C GLY A 210 -0.97 -2.00 1.66
N PHE A 211 -0.57 -0.82 1.15
CA PHE A 211 0.82 -0.40 1.02
C PHE A 211 1.27 0.63 2.06
N ALA A 212 0.35 1.01 2.95
CA ALA A 212 0.59 2.10 3.86
C ALA A 212 1.57 1.75 4.98
N GLY A 213 2.38 2.72 5.37
CA GLY A 213 3.44 2.55 6.35
C GLY A 213 4.35 3.76 6.46
N TRP A 214 5.51 3.56 7.07
CA TRP A 214 6.56 4.55 7.22
C TRP A 214 7.56 4.41 6.08
N TYR A 215 7.87 5.51 5.39
CA TYR A 215 8.74 5.53 4.21
C TYR A 215 9.52 6.86 4.14
N PRO A 216 10.56 6.96 3.29
CA PRO A 216 11.17 8.24 2.95
C PRO A 216 10.10 9.22 2.43
N GLU A 217 10.21 10.48 2.80
CA GLU A 217 9.15 11.47 2.54
C GLU A 217 8.81 11.72 1.07
N TYR A 218 9.65 11.28 0.13
CA TYR A 218 9.38 11.36 -1.31
C TYR A 218 8.45 10.25 -1.83
N TRP A 219 8.27 9.17 -1.07
CA TRP A 219 7.68 7.92 -1.55
C TRP A 219 6.27 8.11 -2.10
N GLU A 220 5.39 8.82 -1.38
CA GLU A 220 4.01 9.11 -1.83
C GLU A 220 3.98 9.80 -3.21
N PHE A 221 4.87 10.77 -3.44
CA PHE A 221 4.90 11.50 -4.71
C PHE A 221 5.29 10.59 -5.87
N THR A 222 6.34 9.78 -5.69
CA THR A 222 6.79 8.84 -6.73
C THR A 222 5.77 7.73 -6.99
N LYS A 223 5.15 7.19 -5.92
CA LYS A 223 4.09 6.19 -6.03
C LYS A 223 2.83 6.71 -6.72
N GLY A 224 2.46 7.97 -6.50
CA GLY A 224 1.35 8.61 -7.21
C GLY A 224 1.56 8.70 -8.73
N HIS A 225 2.80 8.56 -9.22
CA HIS A 225 3.14 8.51 -10.65
C HIS A 225 3.46 7.09 -11.15
N TYR A 226 3.54 6.10 -10.26
CA TYR A 226 3.89 4.72 -10.61
C TYR A 226 2.78 4.04 -11.39
N ASP A 227 1.53 4.26 -10.96
CA ASP A 227 0.37 3.71 -11.63
C ASP A 227 -0.07 4.62 -12.78
N PHE A 228 -0.30 4.01 -13.94
CA PHE A 228 -0.75 4.73 -15.12
C PHE A 228 -2.18 5.27 -14.94
N PHE A 229 -2.31 6.60 -14.93
CA PHE A 229 -3.59 7.28 -15.02
C PHE A 229 -3.71 8.02 -16.36
N PRO A 230 -4.51 7.53 -17.33
CA PRO A 230 -4.51 8.05 -18.70
C PRO A 230 -5.00 9.49 -18.93
N LYS A 231 -5.32 10.28 -17.90
CA LYS A 231 -5.77 11.68 -18.05
C LYS A 231 -4.65 12.61 -17.60
N GLU A 232 -4.17 13.42 -18.54
CA GLU A 232 -2.99 14.28 -18.40
C GLU A 232 -3.13 15.30 -17.25
N ASP A 233 -4.35 15.78 -16.98
CA ASP A 233 -4.59 16.79 -15.94
C ASP A 233 -4.40 16.26 -14.51
N TRP A 234 -4.54 14.95 -14.26
CA TRP A 234 -4.38 14.40 -12.90
C TRP A 234 -2.98 14.64 -12.33
N SER A 235 -1.94 14.49 -13.16
CA SER A 235 -0.55 14.70 -12.74
C SER A 235 -0.33 16.13 -12.23
N GLU A 236 -0.91 17.12 -12.92
CA GLU A 236 -0.84 18.52 -12.52
C GLU A 236 -1.54 18.76 -11.17
N HIS A 237 -2.68 18.10 -10.95
CA HIS A 237 -3.41 18.20 -9.69
C HIS A 237 -2.69 17.47 -8.54
N LEU A 238 -2.00 16.37 -8.82
CA LEU A 238 -1.16 15.66 -7.86
C LEU A 238 -0.02 16.57 -7.36
N HIS A 239 0.58 17.37 -8.24
CA HIS A 239 1.64 18.33 -7.88
C HIS A 239 1.12 19.46 -6.98
N GLN A 240 -0.19 19.74 -6.98
CA GLN A 240 -0.79 20.71 -6.07
C GLN A 240 -1.05 20.11 -4.68
N ALA A 241 -1.32 18.80 -4.63
CA ALA A 241 -1.70 18.10 -3.41
C ALA A 241 -0.51 17.52 -2.63
N ILE A 242 0.57 17.16 -3.31
CA ILE A 242 1.73 16.50 -2.71
C ILE A 242 2.99 17.32 -3.04
N PRO A 243 3.88 17.58 -2.07
CA PRO A 243 5.15 18.23 -2.35
C PRO A 243 5.91 17.53 -3.49
N PRO A 244 6.43 18.27 -4.48
CA PRO A 244 7.05 17.65 -5.65
C PRO A 244 8.46 17.16 -5.35
N TYR A 245 8.74 15.92 -5.74
CA TYR A 245 10.05 15.26 -5.63
C TYR A 245 10.48 14.79 -7.04
N LYS A 246 10.88 15.76 -7.88
CA LYS A 246 11.08 15.53 -9.32
C LYS A 246 12.30 14.66 -9.62
N MET A 247 13.39 14.83 -8.86
CA MET A 247 14.62 14.06 -9.06
C MET A 247 14.43 12.63 -8.60
N GLU A 248 13.73 12.45 -7.48
CA GLU A 248 13.32 11.16 -6.93
C GLU A 248 12.39 10.44 -7.90
N LEU A 249 11.47 11.16 -8.56
CA LEU A 249 10.64 10.59 -9.62
C LEU A 249 11.47 10.12 -10.82
N ILE A 250 12.45 10.89 -11.28
CA ILE A 250 13.35 10.47 -12.38
C ILE A 250 14.13 9.22 -11.97
N ALA A 251 14.72 9.22 -10.77
CA ALA A 251 15.44 8.08 -10.24
C ALA A 251 14.55 6.84 -10.13
N GLU A 252 13.34 6.99 -9.59
CA GLU A 252 12.38 5.90 -9.50
C GLU A 252 11.96 5.39 -10.88
N GLN A 253 11.71 6.24 -11.87
CA GLN A 253 11.40 5.83 -13.24
C GLN A 253 12.50 4.97 -13.87
N VAL A 254 13.78 5.32 -13.67
CA VAL A 254 14.91 4.48 -14.10
C VAL A 254 14.86 3.12 -13.39
N LEU A 255 14.61 3.12 -12.08
CA LEU A 255 14.49 1.88 -11.31
C LEU A 255 13.25 1.06 -11.73
N TRP A 256 12.15 1.67 -12.17
CA TRP A 256 10.95 0.96 -12.64
C TRP A 256 11.22 0.20 -13.92
N GLU A 257 11.96 0.81 -14.84
CA GLU A 257 12.32 0.21 -16.12
C GLU A 257 13.37 -0.90 -15.94
N MET A 258 14.41 -0.62 -15.15
CA MET A 258 15.57 -1.50 -15.03
C MET A 258 15.37 -2.61 -13.99
N LEU A 259 14.58 -2.34 -12.94
CA LEU A 259 14.39 -3.18 -11.75
C LEU A 259 12.92 -3.11 -11.27
N PRO A 260 11.95 -3.60 -12.07
CA PRO A 260 10.52 -3.43 -11.80
C PRO A 260 10.04 -4.12 -10.51
N ASP A 261 10.70 -5.21 -10.10
CA ASP A 261 10.29 -6.04 -8.95
C ASP A 261 11.53 -6.52 -8.16
N PRO A 262 12.22 -5.60 -7.44
CA PRO A 262 13.48 -5.93 -6.76
C PRO A 262 13.28 -6.86 -5.55
N GLY A 263 12.06 -6.91 -5.01
CA GLY A 263 11.67 -7.69 -3.86
C GLY A 263 11.17 -9.10 -4.18
N THR A 264 10.95 -9.45 -5.44
CA THR A 264 10.60 -10.82 -5.85
C THR A 264 11.85 -11.61 -6.24
N PRO A 265 12.00 -12.86 -5.77
CA PRO A 265 13.09 -13.72 -6.20
C PRO A 265 13.03 -13.96 -7.71
N ALA A 266 14.15 -13.78 -8.41
CA ALA A 266 14.22 -14.04 -9.84
C ALA A 266 15.51 -14.78 -10.21
N THR A 267 15.42 -15.61 -11.24
CA THR A 267 16.59 -16.23 -11.88
C THR A 267 16.64 -15.75 -13.32
N SER A 268 17.72 -15.07 -13.70
CA SER A 268 17.95 -14.64 -15.07
C SER A 268 19.10 -15.43 -15.70
N HIS A 269 18.91 -15.78 -16.97
CA HIS A 269 19.89 -16.47 -17.79
C HIS A 269 20.27 -15.54 -18.94
N ARG A 270 21.50 -15.03 -18.95
CA ARG A 270 22.00 -14.17 -20.02
C ARG A 270 23.45 -14.52 -20.33
N ASP A 271 23.75 -14.76 -21.61
CA ASP A 271 25.12 -15.04 -22.09
C ASP A 271 25.83 -16.18 -21.34
N GLY A 272 25.08 -17.24 -20.98
CA GLY A 272 25.60 -18.37 -20.21
C GLY A 272 25.80 -18.10 -18.71
N VAL A 273 25.55 -16.88 -18.24
CA VAL A 273 25.59 -16.50 -16.83
C VAL A 273 24.20 -16.64 -16.21
N VAL A 274 24.13 -17.38 -15.11
CA VAL A 274 22.93 -17.47 -14.27
C VAL A 274 23.08 -16.48 -13.12
N ARG A 275 22.19 -15.49 -13.04
CA ARG A 275 22.08 -14.59 -11.88
C ARG A 275 20.81 -14.93 -11.11
N LYS A 276 20.95 -15.05 -9.79
CA LYS A 276 19.82 -15.24 -8.86
C LYS A 276 19.71 -14.01 -7.97
N THR A 277 18.55 -13.39 -7.96
CA THR A 277 18.18 -12.38 -6.97
C THR A 277 17.32 -13.06 -5.90
N PRO A 278 17.67 -12.95 -4.61
CA PRO A 278 16.95 -13.64 -3.54
C PRO A 278 15.59 -13.01 -3.21
N GLY A 279 15.28 -11.84 -3.77
CA GLY A 279 14.12 -11.04 -3.40
C GLY A 279 14.25 -10.43 -2.01
N SER A 280 13.12 -9.99 -1.47
CA SER A 280 13.00 -9.38 -0.16
C SER A 280 12.37 -10.33 0.84
N MET A 281 12.74 -10.12 2.11
CA MET A 281 12.23 -10.84 3.27
C MET A 281 12.10 -9.86 4.44
N PRO A 282 11.26 -10.19 5.45
CA PRO A 282 11.33 -9.53 6.75
C PRO A 282 12.77 -9.47 7.28
N SER A 283 13.13 -8.41 8.00
CA SER A 283 14.50 -8.27 8.52
C SER A 283 14.85 -9.38 9.51
N ALA A 284 16.14 -9.78 9.55
CA ALA A 284 16.59 -10.85 10.44
C ALA A 284 16.32 -10.52 11.92
N THR A 285 16.44 -9.24 12.30
CA THR A 285 16.12 -8.74 13.64
C THR A 285 14.65 -8.98 13.98
N TRP A 286 13.74 -8.62 13.06
CA TRP A 286 12.31 -8.84 13.27
C TRP A 286 11.98 -10.34 13.33
N GLN A 287 12.53 -11.15 12.44
CA GLN A 287 12.31 -12.61 12.45
C GLN A 287 12.78 -13.25 13.76
N LYS A 288 13.94 -12.83 14.28
CA LYS A 288 14.45 -13.32 15.57
C LYS A 288 13.54 -12.92 16.73
N ALA A 289 13.20 -11.64 16.83
CA ALA A 289 12.28 -11.15 17.87
C ALA A 289 10.93 -11.89 17.80
N ARG A 290 10.45 -12.16 16.58
CA ARG A 290 9.21 -12.89 16.35
C ARG A 290 9.28 -14.36 16.78
N ALA A 291 10.40 -15.05 16.52
CA ALA A 291 10.58 -16.44 16.93
C ALA A 291 10.57 -16.61 18.46
N GLU A 292 10.98 -15.58 19.20
CA GLU A 292 10.97 -15.53 20.66
C GLU A 292 9.58 -15.21 21.23
N HIS A 293 8.65 -14.70 20.41
CA HIS A 293 7.28 -14.33 20.79
C HIS A 293 6.22 -15.20 20.09
N GLN A 294 5.69 -16.21 20.79
CA GLN A 294 4.49 -16.91 20.34
C GLN A 294 3.25 -16.06 20.60
N ALA A 295 2.83 -15.27 19.62
CA ALA A 295 1.61 -14.47 19.67
C ALA A 295 0.54 -15.01 18.71
N GLU A 296 -0.71 -15.07 19.15
CA GLU A 296 -1.88 -15.30 18.29
C GLU A 296 -2.29 -13.99 17.60
N ASP A 297 -1.55 -13.57 16.58
CA ASP A 297 -1.88 -12.38 15.78
C ASP A 297 -1.84 -12.66 14.27
N LEU A 298 -2.13 -11.62 13.49
CA LEU A 298 -2.22 -11.70 12.03
C LEU A 298 -0.89 -12.08 11.36
N TRP A 299 0.25 -11.72 11.95
CA TRP A 299 1.55 -12.10 11.40
C TRP A 299 1.83 -13.58 11.60
N SER A 300 1.46 -14.15 12.76
CA SER A 300 1.54 -15.60 12.97
C SER A 300 0.68 -16.38 11.97
N VAL A 301 -0.53 -15.89 11.68
CA VAL A 301 -1.43 -16.48 10.68
C VAL A 301 -0.77 -16.50 9.30
N VAL A 302 -0.23 -15.37 8.84
CA VAL A 302 0.37 -15.28 7.50
C VAL A 302 1.67 -16.06 7.39
N LEU A 303 2.53 -16.04 8.42
CA LEU A 303 3.78 -16.79 8.41
C LEU A 303 3.56 -18.31 8.42
N SER A 304 2.48 -18.79 9.05
CA SER A 304 2.10 -20.21 8.98
C SER A 304 1.46 -20.63 7.66
N SER A 305 1.02 -19.67 6.83
CA SER A 305 0.32 -19.93 5.58
C SER A 305 1.22 -20.59 4.55
N ARG A 306 0.74 -21.69 3.97
CA ARG A 306 1.43 -22.38 2.86
C ARG A 306 1.72 -21.46 1.66
N LEU A 307 0.93 -20.40 1.48
CA LEU A 307 1.15 -19.40 0.42
C LEU A 307 2.43 -18.58 0.65
N TYR A 308 2.82 -18.37 1.90
CA TYR A 308 4.06 -17.67 2.24
C TYR A 308 5.27 -18.61 2.19
N VAL A 309 5.10 -19.85 2.68
CA VAL A 309 6.14 -20.87 2.80
C VAL A 309 6.57 -21.47 1.45
N ASN A 310 5.65 -21.65 0.50
CA ASN A 310 5.95 -22.27 -0.81
C ASN A 310 6.33 -21.26 -1.90
N GLY A 311 6.46 -19.97 -1.57
CA GLY A 311 6.96 -18.92 -2.46
C GLY A 311 8.48 -18.69 -2.37
N THR A 312 9.22 -19.66 -1.80
CA THR A 312 10.69 -19.72 -1.75
C THR A 312 11.26 -20.54 -2.88
#